data_AF-A0A5N9EIK2-F1
#
_entry.id   AF-A0A5N9EIK2-F1
#
_cell.length_a   1.000
_cell.length_b   1.000
_cell.length_c   1.000
_cell.angle_alpha   90.00
_cell.angle_beta   90.00
_cell.angle_gamma   90.00
#
_symmetry.space_group_name_H-M   'P 1'
#
loop_
_entity.id
_entity.type
_entity.pdbx_description
1 polymer ?
#
loop_
_entity_poly.entity_id
_entity_poly.type
_entity_poly.pdbx_seq_one_letter_code
_entity_poly.pdbx_strand_id
1 'polypeptide(L)'
;MAANDDRNVSGVIDNSIGAGGAANNLDCTPDPGAVAICNYDYGDNNWLGVPGIYIAKGKQITKGYVKVNDFYYAQDFYNNAPWRQLVMCQEVGHIFGLAHQDETFDNANLGTRMDYTDYPEGGGTGGALSNLHPNQHDYDQLDAMYGADEGGGNGGGGGPPDGKGKPSSPPGNDISQWGQAISTDGNGRPDLFELDLGGENKLFTHVIWAN
;
A
#
# COMPACT_ATOMS: atom_id res chain seq x y z
N MET A 1 -11.49 1.65 -9.11
CA MET A 1 -12.10 2.99 -9.21
C MET A 1 -12.18 3.63 -7.85
N ALA A 2 -12.95 3.10 -6.88
CA ALA A 2 -13.04 3.66 -5.52
C ALA A 2 -11.69 4.12 -4.92
N ALA A 3 -10.70 3.22 -4.78
CA ALA A 3 -9.41 3.59 -4.19
C ALA A 3 -8.69 4.78 -4.87
N ASN A 4 -8.80 4.95 -6.19
CA ASN A 4 -8.24 6.12 -6.88
C ASN A 4 -9.07 7.38 -6.61
N ASP A 5 -10.38 7.25 -6.77
CA ASP A 5 -11.32 8.38 -6.68
C ASP A 5 -11.31 8.99 -5.28
N ASP A 6 -11.27 8.17 -4.23
CA ASP A 6 -11.22 8.68 -2.85
C ASP A 6 -9.87 9.30 -2.48
N ARG A 7 -8.75 8.86 -3.08
CA ARG A 7 -7.42 9.48 -2.83
C ARG A 7 -7.33 10.84 -3.51
N ASN A 8 -7.92 10.98 -4.69
CA ASN A 8 -8.01 12.25 -5.43
C ASN A 8 -8.97 13.27 -4.79
N VAL A 9 -9.62 12.94 -3.66
CA VAL A 9 -10.30 13.94 -2.81
C VAL A 9 -9.28 14.81 -2.06
N SER A 10 -8.07 14.29 -1.81
CA SER A 10 -6.98 15.05 -1.21
C SER A 10 -6.61 16.26 -2.09
N GLY A 11 -6.24 17.38 -1.46
CA GLY A 11 -5.75 18.56 -2.18
C GLY A 11 -4.30 18.45 -2.67
N VAL A 12 -3.56 17.43 -2.23
CA VAL A 12 -2.10 17.33 -2.41
C VAL A 12 -1.65 16.14 -3.26
N ILE A 13 -2.58 15.26 -3.63
CA ILE A 13 -2.32 14.08 -4.46
C ILE A 13 -3.33 14.04 -5.61
N ASP A 14 -2.83 13.78 -6.82
CA ASP A 14 -3.65 13.53 -8.00
C ASP A 14 -3.06 12.35 -8.79
N ASN A 15 -3.86 11.30 -8.95
CA ASN A 15 -3.48 10.12 -9.71
C ASN A 15 -4.48 9.81 -10.82
N SER A 16 -4.04 9.08 -11.82
CA SER A 16 -4.91 8.55 -12.86
C SER A 16 -4.68 7.06 -13.03
N ILE A 17 -5.73 6.35 -13.41
CA ILE A 17 -5.65 4.93 -13.71
C ILE A 17 -5.17 4.77 -15.15
N GLY A 18 -3.95 4.26 -15.32
CA GLY A 18 -3.40 3.86 -16.62
C GLY A 18 -3.95 2.51 -17.08
N ALA A 19 -3.74 2.18 -18.36
CA ALA A 19 -3.99 0.83 -18.84
C ALA A 19 -3.05 -0.16 -18.12
N GLY A 20 -3.60 -1.29 -17.66
CA GLY A 20 -2.78 -2.38 -17.13
C GLY A 20 -1.88 -3.01 -18.21
N GLY A 21 -0.92 -3.82 -17.80
CA GLY A 21 0.00 -4.47 -18.75
C GLY A 21 1.23 -5.10 -18.14
N ALA A 22 1.18 -5.52 -16.86
CA ALA A 22 2.30 -6.22 -16.26
C ALA A 22 2.64 -7.45 -17.13
N ALA A 23 3.90 -7.56 -17.53
CA ALA A 23 4.36 -8.72 -18.31
C ALA A 23 4.18 -10.04 -17.53
N ASN A 24 4.21 -9.94 -16.21
CA ASN A 24 3.95 -11.02 -15.27
C ASN A 24 3.27 -10.44 -14.00
N ASN A 25 2.05 -10.89 -13.71
CA ASN A 25 1.32 -10.46 -12.52
C ASN A 25 1.97 -10.92 -11.21
N LEU A 26 2.63 -12.09 -11.20
CA LEU A 26 3.33 -12.60 -10.03
C LEU A 26 4.39 -11.60 -9.55
N ASP A 27 5.21 -11.14 -10.49
CA ASP A 27 6.31 -10.22 -10.22
C ASP A 27 5.81 -8.81 -9.87
N CYS A 28 4.72 -8.37 -10.50
CA CYS A 28 4.11 -7.06 -10.36
C CYS A 28 5.12 -5.89 -10.41
N THR A 29 6.02 -5.94 -11.37
CA THR A 29 7.11 -4.97 -11.50
C THR A 29 6.59 -3.61 -11.95
N PRO A 30 6.87 -2.51 -11.23
CA PRO A 30 6.45 -1.18 -11.62
C PRO A 30 7.46 -0.45 -12.50
N ASP A 31 6.92 0.34 -13.42
CA ASP A 31 7.66 1.34 -14.19
C ASP A 31 8.01 2.56 -13.32
N PRO A 32 9.11 3.27 -13.61
CA PRO A 32 9.42 4.54 -12.95
C PRO A 32 8.27 5.55 -13.07
N GLY A 33 7.89 6.18 -11.97
CA GLY A 33 6.80 7.15 -11.89
C GLY A 33 5.40 6.53 -11.83
N ALA A 34 5.29 5.20 -11.73
CA ALA A 34 4.02 4.49 -11.70
C ALA A 34 3.90 3.52 -10.53
N VAL A 35 2.66 3.11 -10.29
CA VAL A 35 2.32 2.05 -9.34
C VAL A 35 1.74 0.88 -10.12
N ALA A 36 2.38 -0.29 -10.06
CA ALA A 36 1.82 -1.51 -10.63
C ALA A 36 0.89 -2.15 -9.60
N ILE A 37 -0.38 -2.38 -9.97
CA ILE A 37 -1.36 -3.05 -9.10
C ILE A 37 -1.71 -4.37 -9.78
N CYS A 38 -1.41 -5.49 -9.12
CA CYS A 38 -1.60 -6.83 -9.68
C CYS A 38 -2.22 -7.78 -8.66
N ASN A 39 -3.04 -8.69 -9.18
CA ASN A 39 -3.52 -9.84 -8.44
C ASN A 39 -2.89 -11.13 -9.01
N TYR A 40 -2.55 -12.05 -8.11
CA TYR A 40 -2.06 -13.39 -8.45
C TYR A 40 -2.35 -14.34 -7.27
N ASP A 41 -2.35 -15.65 -7.52
CA ASP A 41 -2.42 -16.65 -6.46
C ASP A 41 -1.00 -16.85 -5.87
N TYR A 42 -0.73 -16.19 -4.75
CA TYR A 42 0.54 -16.29 -4.03
C TYR A 42 0.54 -17.40 -2.97
N GLY A 43 -0.51 -18.22 -2.92
CA GLY A 43 -0.69 -19.31 -1.96
C GLY A 43 -1.01 -18.86 -0.53
N ASP A 44 -1.01 -19.84 0.37
CA ASP A 44 -1.29 -19.67 1.80
C ASP A 44 -0.06 -19.13 2.54
N ASN A 45 0.02 -17.81 2.62
CA ASN A 45 1.19 -17.06 3.12
C ASN A 45 0.84 -16.02 4.19
N ASN A 46 -0.41 -16.07 4.65
CA ASN A 46 -1.07 -15.25 5.64
C ASN A 46 -1.23 -13.76 5.30
N TRP A 47 -1.08 -13.31 4.05
CA TRP A 47 -1.33 -11.91 3.69
C TRP A 47 -2.39 -11.74 2.59
N LEU A 48 -3.21 -10.70 2.72
CA LEU A 48 -4.28 -10.31 1.79
C LEU A 48 -3.78 -9.37 0.71
N GLY A 49 -2.93 -8.42 1.09
CA GLY A 49 -2.17 -7.59 0.16
C GLY A 49 -0.83 -7.13 0.73
N VAL A 50 0.06 -6.75 -0.19
CA VAL A 50 1.43 -6.30 0.08
C VAL A 50 1.75 -5.15 -0.88
N PRO A 51 1.83 -3.91 -0.40
CA PRO A 51 2.29 -2.77 -1.16
C PRO A 51 3.78 -2.51 -0.88
N GLY A 52 4.49 -2.03 -1.89
CA GLY A 52 5.88 -1.65 -1.76
C GLY A 52 6.15 -0.30 -2.42
N ILE A 53 6.95 0.54 -1.75
CA ILE A 53 7.37 1.84 -2.29
C ILE A 53 8.89 1.92 -2.40
N TYR A 54 9.36 2.36 -3.56
CA TYR A 54 10.77 2.61 -3.81
C TYR A 54 11.07 4.07 -3.53
N ILE A 55 11.89 4.34 -2.52
CA ILE A 55 12.30 5.67 -2.13
C ILE A 55 13.73 5.92 -2.60
N ALA A 56 13.92 6.97 -3.40
CA ALA A 56 15.25 7.41 -3.79
C ALA A 56 15.87 8.35 -2.74
N LYS A 57 17.20 8.51 -2.83
CA LYS A 57 17.94 9.53 -2.10
C LYS A 57 17.23 10.89 -2.20
N GLY A 58 16.80 11.44 -1.05
CA GLY A 58 16.02 12.68 -0.99
C GLY A 58 14.53 12.51 -0.64
N LYS A 59 14.11 11.31 -0.20
CA LYS A 59 12.74 10.99 0.30
C LYS A 59 11.63 11.00 -0.76
N GLN A 60 11.97 10.96 -2.05
CA GLN A 60 10.96 10.89 -3.10
C GLN A 60 10.57 9.44 -3.38
N ILE A 61 9.26 9.15 -3.37
CA ILE A 61 8.71 7.91 -3.90
C ILE A 61 8.89 7.93 -5.43
N THR A 62 9.59 6.94 -5.96
CA THR A 62 9.94 6.88 -7.39
C THR A 62 9.06 5.93 -8.19
N LYS A 63 8.51 4.91 -7.53
CA LYS A 63 7.57 3.92 -8.06
C LYS A 63 7.09 3.03 -6.91
N GLY A 64 6.05 2.24 -7.14
CA GLY A 64 5.58 1.28 -6.16
C GLY A 64 4.82 0.12 -6.76
N TYR A 65 4.52 -0.91 -5.98
CA TYR A 65 3.65 -2.00 -6.39
C TYR A 65 2.59 -2.27 -5.34
N VAL A 66 1.48 -2.86 -5.75
CA VAL A 66 0.46 -3.45 -4.88
C VAL A 66 0.21 -4.87 -5.38
N LYS A 67 0.48 -5.85 -4.54
CA LYS A 67 0.18 -7.26 -4.78
C LYS A 67 -1.04 -7.65 -3.96
N VAL A 68 -2.01 -8.31 -4.60
CA VAL A 68 -3.25 -8.77 -3.97
C VAL A 68 -3.34 -10.29 -4.13
N ASN A 69 -3.58 -11.01 -3.03
CA ASN A 69 -3.47 -12.46 -3.00
C ASN A 69 -4.78 -13.18 -3.32
N ASP A 70 -4.92 -13.63 -4.56
CA ASP A 70 -6.12 -14.35 -5.03
C ASP A 70 -6.37 -15.67 -4.29
N PHE A 71 -5.35 -16.25 -3.62
CA PHE A 71 -5.54 -17.41 -2.76
C PHE A 71 -6.62 -17.16 -1.70
N TYR A 72 -6.56 -16.01 -1.02
CA TYR A 72 -7.53 -15.64 0.01
C TYR A 72 -8.84 -15.15 -0.60
N TYR A 73 -8.80 -14.38 -1.70
CA TYR A 73 -10.02 -13.91 -2.36
C TYR A 73 -10.79 -14.98 -3.13
N ALA A 74 -10.29 -16.22 -3.18
CA ALA A 74 -11.03 -17.40 -3.58
C ALA A 74 -11.86 -18.02 -2.42
N GLN A 75 -11.59 -17.64 -1.17
CA GLN A 75 -12.29 -18.13 0.02
C GLN A 75 -13.53 -17.28 0.33
N ASP A 76 -14.63 -17.92 0.72
CA ASP A 76 -15.93 -17.26 0.92
C ASP A 76 -15.87 -16.04 1.86
N PHE A 77 -15.02 -16.09 2.89
CA PHE A 77 -14.88 -15.01 3.86
C PHE A 77 -14.37 -13.70 3.22
N TYR A 78 -13.35 -13.77 2.36
CA TYR A 78 -12.76 -12.61 1.70
C TYR A 78 -13.36 -12.34 0.31
N ASN A 79 -14.04 -13.32 -0.29
CA ASN A 79 -14.58 -13.24 -1.64
C ASN A 79 -15.87 -12.43 -1.73
N ASN A 80 -15.81 -11.15 -1.36
CA ASN A 80 -16.90 -10.20 -1.47
C ASN A 80 -16.38 -8.78 -1.78
N ALA A 81 -17.27 -7.93 -2.28
CA ALA A 81 -16.91 -6.58 -2.71
C ALA A 81 -16.35 -5.70 -1.57
N PRO A 82 -16.93 -5.71 -0.34
CA PRO A 82 -16.38 -4.94 0.77
C PRO A 82 -14.92 -5.26 1.11
N TRP A 83 -14.57 -6.54 1.25
CA TRP A 83 -13.19 -6.94 1.54
C TRP A 83 -12.21 -6.54 0.45
N ARG A 84 -12.56 -6.78 -0.82
CA ARG A 84 -11.72 -6.39 -1.97
C ARG A 84 -11.52 -4.87 -2.03
N GLN A 85 -12.54 -4.09 -1.71
CA GLN A 85 -12.47 -2.63 -1.69
C GLN A 85 -11.61 -2.12 -0.52
N LEU A 86 -11.79 -2.67 0.67
CA LEU A 86 -11.03 -2.31 1.87
C LEU A 86 -9.54 -2.51 1.63
N VAL A 87 -9.13 -3.74 1.31
CA VAL A 87 -7.71 -4.08 1.14
C VAL A 87 -7.11 -3.27 0.00
N MET A 88 -7.74 -3.22 -1.17
CA MET A 88 -7.23 -2.43 -2.29
C MET A 88 -6.98 -0.96 -1.90
N CYS A 89 -7.83 -0.38 -1.05
CA CYS A 89 -7.60 1.00 -0.66
C CYS A 89 -6.60 1.19 0.49
N GLN A 90 -6.48 0.22 1.41
CA GLN A 90 -5.36 0.19 2.35
C GLN A 90 -4.04 0.16 1.60
N GLU A 91 -3.90 -0.77 0.65
CA GLU A 91 -2.67 -0.91 -0.12
C GLU A 91 -2.31 0.34 -0.92
N VAL A 92 -3.30 0.95 -1.59
CA VAL A 92 -3.09 2.23 -2.27
C VAL A 92 -2.81 3.36 -1.27
N GLY A 93 -3.30 3.29 -0.04
CA GLY A 93 -2.93 4.22 1.03
C GLY A 93 -1.46 4.12 1.42
N HIS A 94 -0.97 2.90 1.61
CA HIS A 94 0.44 2.63 1.91
C HIS A 94 1.38 3.08 0.78
N ILE A 95 0.93 3.06 -0.47
CA ILE A 95 1.69 3.65 -1.59
C ILE A 95 1.99 5.13 -1.36
N PHE A 96 1.09 5.86 -0.70
CA PHE A 96 1.30 7.27 -0.33
C PHE A 96 1.88 7.43 1.07
N GLY A 97 2.33 6.35 1.71
CA GLY A 97 3.01 6.39 3.01
C GLY A 97 2.09 6.44 4.22
N LEU A 98 0.77 6.25 4.05
CA LEU A 98 -0.14 6.15 5.18
C LEU A 98 0.10 4.87 5.97
N ALA A 99 0.04 4.96 7.29
CA ALA A 99 0.06 3.82 8.20
C ALA A 99 -1.38 3.48 8.64
N HIS A 100 -1.55 2.34 9.31
CA HIS A 100 -2.81 2.05 9.98
C HIS A 100 -3.06 3.00 11.15
N GLN A 101 -4.34 3.32 11.39
CA GLN A 101 -4.83 4.05 12.56
C GLN A 101 -5.13 3.08 13.71
N ASP A 102 -5.55 1.86 13.38
CA ASP A 102 -5.74 0.74 14.30
C ASP A 102 -5.52 -0.58 13.56
N GLU A 103 -5.01 -1.56 14.30
CA GLU A 103 -4.52 -2.85 13.81
C GLU A 103 -5.20 -4.01 14.55
N THR A 104 -6.36 -3.75 15.15
CA THR A 104 -7.17 -4.72 15.87
C THR A 104 -8.36 -5.14 15.03
N PHE A 105 -8.39 -6.37 14.52
CA PHE A 105 -9.42 -6.83 13.58
C PHE A 105 -10.84 -6.89 14.14
N ASP A 106 -11.01 -7.14 15.44
CA ASP A 106 -12.29 -7.49 16.04
C ASP A 106 -12.88 -6.40 16.94
N ASN A 107 -12.42 -5.15 16.82
CA ASN A 107 -12.97 -4.02 17.57
C ASN A 107 -13.86 -3.11 16.71
N ALA A 108 -14.27 -1.96 17.27
CA ALA A 108 -15.16 -1.03 16.58
C ALA A 108 -14.40 -0.22 15.53
N ASN A 109 -14.92 -0.23 14.31
CA ASN A 109 -14.35 0.50 13.18
C ASN A 109 -14.16 1.98 13.52
N LEU A 110 -13.00 2.52 13.14
CA LEU A 110 -12.71 3.95 13.20
C LEU A 110 -13.33 4.75 12.05
N GLY A 111 -13.98 4.07 11.09
CA GLY A 111 -14.61 4.68 9.94
C GLY A 111 -13.59 5.20 8.91
N THR A 112 -12.45 4.53 8.82
CA THR A 112 -11.35 4.83 7.90
C THR A 112 -10.96 3.57 7.16
N ARG A 113 -10.40 3.72 5.97
CA ARG A 113 -9.80 2.60 5.25
C ARG A 113 -8.53 2.10 5.91
N MET A 114 -7.77 2.95 6.60
CA MET A 114 -6.50 2.57 7.21
C MET A 114 -6.71 1.91 8.59
N ASP A 115 -7.72 1.05 8.72
CA ASP A 115 -8.09 0.37 9.97
C ASP A 115 -8.34 -1.11 9.70
N TYR A 116 -7.74 -1.99 10.50
CA TYR A 116 -8.01 -3.42 10.44
C TYR A 116 -9.42 -3.72 10.92
N THR A 117 -10.13 -4.61 10.22
CA THR A 117 -11.49 -4.97 10.61
C THR A 117 -11.91 -6.29 10.00
N ASP A 118 -12.67 -7.09 10.74
CA ASP A 118 -13.43 -8.23 10.22
C ASP A 118 -14.79 -7.82 9.61
N TYR A 119 -15.17 -6.55 9.74
CA TYR A 119 -16.45 -6.00 9.36
C TYR A 119 -16.28 -4.74 8.49
N PRO A 120 -15.87 -4.87 7.21
CA PRO A 120 -15.58 -3.70 6.35
C PRO A 120 -16.74 -2.68 6.23
N GLU A 121 -17.98 -3.14 6.23
CA GLU A 121 -19.19 -2.30 6.18
C GLU A 121 -19.67 -1.81 7.56
N GLY A 122 -19.01 -2.24 8.64
CA GLY A 122 -19.54 -2.19 9.99
C GLY A 122 -20.46 -3.38 10.30
N GLY A 123 -21.19 -3.28 11.39
CA GLY A 123 -21.92 -4.39 12.01
C GLY A 123 -21.04 -5.21 12.94
N GLY A 124 -21.63 -6.19 13.63
CA GLY A 124 -20.91 -7.04 14.59
C GLY A 124 -20.15 -6.22 15.64
N THR A 125 -18.88 -6.56 15.87
CA THR A 125 -17.99 -5.77 16.74
C THR A 125 -17.48 -4.50 16.06
N GLY A 126 -17.46 -4.44 14.73
CA GLY A 126 -17.13 -3.26 13.91
C GLY A 126 -18.05 -2.05 14.12
N GLY A 127 -19.18 -2.21 14.81
CA GLY A 127 -20.04 -1.09 15.21
C GLY A 127 -20.78 -0.45 14.03
N ALA A 128 -21.08 0.84 14.12
CA ALA A 128 -21.93 1.53 13.13
C ALA A 128 -21.17 2.16 11.95
N LEU A 129 -19.83 2.25 12.04
CA LEU A 129 -19.01 2.92 11.05
C LEU A 129 -18.53 1.93 9.98
N SER A 130 -18.43 2.40 8.74
CA SER A 130 -17.86 1.63 7.64
C SER A 130 -16.42 2.06 7.38
N ASN A 131 -15.52 1.09 7.20
CA ASN A 131 -14.13 1.31 6.81
C ASN A 131 -13.97 1.32 5.28
N LEU A 132 -15.06 1.44 4.51
CA LEU A 132 -15.00 1.43 3.06
C LEU A 132 -14.59 2.77 2.45
N HIS A 133 -14.33 3.83 3.21
CA HIS A 133 -13.88 5.16 2.74
C HIS A 133 -12.82 5.79 3.66
N PRO A 134 -11.91 6.66 3.15
CA PRO A 134 -10.98 7.37 4.02
C PRO A 134 -11.73 8.33 4.93
N ASN A 135 -11.18 8.56 6.12
CA ASN A 135 -11.66 9.60 7.03
C ASN A 135 -10.82 10.88 6.90
N GLN A 136 -11.21 11.92 7.64
CA GLN A 136 -10.48 13.19 7.63
C GLN A 136 -9.01 13.03 8.05
N HIS A 137 -8.72 12.15 9.01
CA HIS A 137 -7.36 11.92 9.48
C HIS A 137 -6.45 11.35 8.38
N ASP A 138 -6.97 10.50 7.48
CA ASP A 138 -6.21 10.04 6.32
C ASP A 138 -5.79 11.20 5.42
N TYR A 139 -6.69 12.15 5.17
CA TYR A 139 -6.38 13.34 4.36
C TYR A 139 -5.43 14.30 5.08
N ASP A 140 -5.60 14.49 6.39
CA ASP A 140 -4.70 15.32 7.20
C ASP A 140 -3.26 14.76 7.20
N GLN A 141 -3.10 13.42 7.22
CA GLN A 141 -1.79 12.78 7.08
C GLN A 141 -1.18 13.02 5.70
N LEU A 142 -1.97 12.92 4.63
CA LEU A 142 -1.48 13.23 3.28
C LEU A 142 -1.05 14.71 3.17
N ASP A 143 -1.85 15.63 3.71
CA ASP A 143 -1.50 17.05 3.76
C ASP A 143 -0.25 17.31 4.62
N ALA A 144 -0.04 16.58 5.71
CA ALA A 144 1.20 16.68 6.50
C ALA A 144 2.44 16.15 5.76
N MET A 145 2.27 15.13 4.89
CA MET A 145 3.37 14.52 4.13
C MET A 145 3.70 15.30 2.85
N TYR A 146 2.69 15.81 2.15
CA TYR A 146 2.79 16.35 0.80
C TYR A 146 2.28 17.78 0.67
N GLY A 147 1.59 18.31 1.67
CA GLY A 147 1.18 19.70 1.73
C GLY A 147 2.41 20.60 1.74
N ALA A 148 2.43 21.55 0.82
CA ALA A 148 3.48 22.54 0.78
C ALA A 148 3.40 23.40 2.05
N ASP A 149 4.52 23.52 2.78
CA ASP A 149 4.80 24.77 3.47
C ASP A 149 4.64 25.88 2.42
N GLU A 150 3.84 26.91 2.71
CA GLU A 150 3.80 28.17 1.97
C GLU A 150 5.23 28.75 1.90
N GLY A 151 6.02 28.33 0.92
CA GLY A 151 7.48 28.48 1.02
C GLY A 151 8.31 27.81 -0.08
N GLY A 152 7.93 27.98 -1.34
CA GLY A 152 8.83 28.00 -2.52
C GLY A 152 9.97 26.98 -2.60
N GLY A 153 9.76 25.91 -3.38
CA GLY A 153 10.82 25.02 -3.83
C GLY A 153 10.61 24.56 -5.27
N ASN A 154 11.12 25.33 -6.22
CA ASN A 154 11.19 24.99 -7.64
C ASN A 154 12.01 23.68 -7.83
N GLY A 155 11.34 22.55 -8.05
CA GLY A 155 11.95 21.25 -8.35
C GLY A 155 11.97 20.95 -9.85
N GLY A 156 12.63 21.80 -10.63
CA GLY A 156 12.88 21.53 -12.05
C GLY A 156 13.98 20.49 -12.26
N GLY A 157 13.67 19.48 -13.09
CA GLY A 157 14.60 18.87 -14.04
C GLY A 157 15.67 17.90 -13.51
N GLY A 158 15.55 16.63 -13.93
CA GLY A 158 16.68 15.70 -13.95
C GLY A 158 16.23 14.24 -13.97
N GLY A 159 16.00 13.69 -15.16
CA GLY A 159 15.82 12.24 -15.33
C GLY A 159 17.07 11.48 -14.82
N PRO A 160 16.93 10.37 -14.07
CA PRO A 160 18.08 9.64 -13.58
C PRO A 160 18.75 8.80 -14.69
N PRO A 161 20.08 8.58 -14.60
CA PRO A 161 20.83 7.82 -15.60
C PRO A 161 20.61 6.30 -15.46
N ASP A 162 20.72 5.60 -16.59
CA ASP A 162 20.64 4.14 -16.73
C ASP A 162 21.69 3.40 -15.88
N GLY A 163 21.28 2.94 -14.70
CA GLY A 163 22.06 2.00 -13.88
C GLY A 163 21.73 0.55 -14.26
N LYS A 164 22.64 -0.12 -14.96
CA LYS A 164 22.55 -1.56 -15.26
C LYS A 164 22.80 -2.40 -14.00
N GLY A 165 21.76 -2.60 -13.20
CA GLY A 165 21.69 -3.65 -12.17
C GLY A 165 21.26 -4.98 -12.81
N LYS A 166 21.92 -6.09 -12.42
CA LYS A 166 21.52 -7.44 -12.84
C LYS A 166 20.09 -7.75 -12.35
N PRO A 167 19.27 -8.49 -13.09
CA PRO A 167 17.94 -8.87 -12.64
C PRO A 167 18.08 -9.89 -11.50
N SER A 168 18.04 -9.42 -10.25
CA SER A 168 17.48 -10.22 -9.17
C SER A 168 15.96 -10.19 -9.31
N SER A 169 15.29 -11.30 -9.01
CA SER A 169 13.83 -11.35 -8.94
C SER A 169 13.28 -10.12 -8.21
N PRO A 170 12.16 -9.53 -8.66
CA PRO A 170 11.60 -8.38 -7.98
C PRO A 170 11.30 -8.77 -6.53
N PRO A 171 11.80 -8.00 -5.54
CA PRO A 171 11.44 -8.22 -4.14
C PRO A 171 9.92 -8.09 -4.00
N GLY A 172 9.32 -8.87 -3.11
CA GLY A 172 7.89 -8.72 -2.83
C GLY A 172 7.10 -10.03 -2.77
N ASN A 173 7.65 -11.17 -3.19
CA ASN A 173 6.90 -12.43 -3.21
C ASN A 173 7.02 -13.20 -1.89
N ASP A 174 8.22 -13.17 -1.30
CA ASP A 174 8.53 -13.85 -0.05
C ASP A 174 9.01 -12.86 1.01
N ILE A 175 8.65 -13.10 2.27
CA ILE A 175 9.09 -12.28 3.42
C ILE A 175 10.62 -12.11 3.50
N SER A 176 11.37 -13.15 3.09
CA SER A 176 12.84 -13.11 3.07
C SER A 176 13.43 -12.09 2.10
N GLN A 177 12.62 -11.59 1.16
CA GLN A 177 13.02 -10.59 0.16
C GLN A 177 12.71 -9.16 0.60
N TRP A 178 11.95 -8.95 1.69
CA TRP A 178 11.51 -7.62 2.11
C TRP A 178 12.53 -6.87 2.97
N GLY A 179 13.61 -7.53 3.40
CA GLY A 179 14.65 -6.94 4.22
C GLY A 179 14.35 -7.05 5.72
N GLN A 180 14.69 -6.01 6.47
CA GLN A 180 14.56 -6.00 7.93
C GLN A 180 13.18 -5.49 8.35
N ALA A 181 12.51 -6.20 9.27
CA ALA A 181 11.32 -5.67 9.93
C ALA A 181 11.66 -4.44 10.80
N ILE A 182 10.90 -3.36 10.62
CA ILE A 182 11.06 -2.09 11.33
C ILE A 182 9.80 -1.65 12.10
N SER A 183 8.70 -2.37 11.94
CA SER A 183 7.45 -2.22 12.69
C SER A 183 6.79 -3.58 12.94
N THR A 184 5.84 -3.61 13.87
CA THR A 184 4.92 -4.74 14.10
C THR A 184 3.50 -4.24 14.27
N ASP A 185 2.53 -5.02 13.81
CA ASP A 185 1.10 -4.77 14.05
C ASP A 185 0.70 -4.93 15.53
N GLY A 186 -0.54 -4.60 15.86
CA GLY A 186 -1.14 -4.76 17.19
C GLY A 186 -1.08 -6.19 17.77
N ASN A 187 -0.88 -7.21 16.94
CA ASN A 187 -0.70 -8.61 17.34
C ASN A 187 0.79 -9.01 17.45
N GLY A 188 1.72 -8.08 17.22
CA GLY A 188 3.16 -8.30 17.26
C GLY A 188 3.73 -8.96 16.00
N ARG A 189 2.97 -9.05 14.91
CA ARG A 189 3.45 -9.56 13.62
C ARG A 189 4.18 -8.45 12.87
N PRO A 190 5.37 -8.69 12.29
CA PRO A 190 6.03 -7.70 11.44
C PRO A 190 5.11 -7.21 10.32
N ASP A 191 4.93 -5.90 10.19
CA ASP A 191 3.99 -5.31 9.22
C ASP A 191 4.64 -4.27 8.30
N LEU A 192 5.81 -3.73 8.67
CA LEU A 192 6.62 -2.87 7.82
C LEU A 192 8.08 -3.35 7.76
N PHE A 193 8.58 -3.47 6.54
CA PHE A 193 9.94 -3.92 6.26
C PHE A 193 10.72 -2.88 5.46
N GLU A 194 12.02 -2.80 5.73
CA GLU A 194 12.97 -1.96 5.01
C GLU A 194 14.06 -2.83 4.36
N LEU A 195 14.20 -2.69 3.04
CA LEU A 195 15.31 -3.24 2.27
C LEU A 195 16.21 -2.10 1.76
N ASP A 196 17.48 -2.11 2.17
CA ASP A 196 18.51 -1.21 1.62
C ASP A 196 18.90 -1.67 0.21
N LEU A 197 18.71 -0.79 -0.78
CA LEU A 197 19.06 -1.01 -2.18
C LEU A 197 20.44 -0.42 -2.53
N GLY A 198 21.12 0.19 -1.57
CA GLY A 198 22.38 0.88 -1.73
C GLY A 198 22.22 2.32 -2.24
N GLY A 199 23.22 3.17 -1.96
CA GLY A 199 23.22 4.56 -2.41
C GLY A 199 22.10 5.41 -1.81
N GLU A 200 21.67 5.09 -0.58
CA GLU A 200 20.53 5.70 0.13
C GLU A 200 19.15 5.41 -0.49
N ASN A 201 19.06 4.50 -1.45
CA ASN A 201 17.79 4.04 -1.99
C ASN A 201 17.24 2.92 -1.10
N LYS A 202 15.93 2.93 -0.87
CA LYS A 202 15.25 1.96 -0.01
C LYS A 202 13.99 1.43 -0.67
N LEU A 203 13.63 0.19 -0.35
CA LEU A 203 12.30 -0.35 -0.57
C LEU A 203 11.64 -0.53 0.79
N PHE A 204 10.46 0.09 0.97
CA PHE A 204 9.59 -0.19 2.10
C PHE A 204 8.46 -1.10 1.65
N THR A 205 8.20 -2.18 2.39
CA THR A 205 7.11 -3.12 2.11
C THR A 205 6.19 -3.19 3.31
N HIS A 206 4.92 -2.83 3.12
CA HIS A 206 3.88 -3.02 4.13
C HIS A 206 3.24 -4.40 3.97
N VAL A 207 2.59 -4.94 4.99
CA VAL A 207 1.88 -6.22 4.90
C VAL A 207 0.54 -6.13 5.58
N ILE A 208 -0.52 -6.50 4.87
CA ILE A 208 -1.84 -6.68 5.44
C ILE A 208 -2.06 -8.17 5.64
N TRP A 209 -2.00 -8.58 6.89
CA TRP A 209 -2.16 -9.98 7.27
C TRP A 209 -3.63 -10.42 7.17
N ALA A 210 -3.84 -11.66 6.74
CA ALA A 210 -5.08 -12.38 6.96
C ALA A 210 -5.31 -12.59 8.46
N ASN A 211 -6.58 -12.69 8.83
CA ASN A 211 -7.02 -12.93 10.20
C ASN A 211 -7.16 -14.43 10.46
#